data_AF-A0A161IIL5-F1
#
_entry.id   AF-A0A161IIL5-F1
#
_cell.length_a   1.000
_cell.length_b   1.000
_cell.length_c   1.000
_cell.angle_alpha   90.00
_cell.angle_beta   90.00
_cell.angle_gamma   90.00
#
_symmetry.space_group_name_H-M   'P 1'
#
loop_
_entity.id
_entity.type
_entity.pdbx_description
1 polymer ?
#
loop_
_entity_poly.entity_id
_entity_poly.type
_entity_poly.pdbx_seq_one_letter_code
_entity_poly.pdbx_strand_id
1 'polypeptide(L)'
;MSGKRVLVCTMLSTAMLLSSFTPAIFAEGSPSQQNNRKHYGDWNHPSQSSPVLHRGTPESASLKRESLEQIDSFIESEMKKRTMPGAVVLIARSGSIAKHDAYGYSARYIDDQFTEMDQPVEMRKDTIFDIASISKLFTTTAAMKLYEQGKFNLDDPVGKYIPEFNENGKESVTIRQIMTHTSGFTAWIPLYNMGSNREDRLQIALKYGLKNKPGTTYTYSDLNLITLGVLVERLSGQRLDDYVKKNITEPLGMKDTMYNPSSDLRNRIAATEYQPAIGRGMVWGSVHDENAWSLDGIAGHAGVFSTAKDLAIFGHMILQDGKYGKTQILKPETVSLLTENQLPQFPTDSHGLGWELNQGWYMDALSNEETLGHTGYTGTSMVVSPKNKTIVLTLTNRVHPSRATVSMNPIRRKVAQLTADAISVPLHHRDKAWFSGYGDNLKKGLTFEVGKNQDTLHFNHWFSIEDGSDKGSVQVSSDNETWTTLPNIYTGKEETWDREKVKLPEGTKFVRFLYETDASVNGRGWYVDTVYGSDQRGKKKELAPVQNDWIERGW
;
A
#
# COMPACT_ATOMS: atom_id res chain seq x y z
N MET A 1 12.39 72.06 27.16
CA MET A 1 11.92 72.69 28.41
C MET A 1 10.40 72.63 28.45
N SER A 2 9.85 72.22 29.59
CA SER A 2 8.44 72.26 30.06
C SER A 2 7.46 73.10 29.23
N GLY A 3 6.22 72.72 28.90
CA GLY A 3 5.31 71.71 29.43
C GLY A 3 3.87 72.13 29.08
N LYS A 4 2.92 71.23 29.37
CA LYS A 4 1.45 71.40 29.35
C LYS A 4 0.73 71.35 27.99
N ARG A 5 0.03 70.23 27.77
CA ARG A 5 -1.23 70.16 27.00
C ARG A 5 -2.37 69.96 27.99
N VAL A 6 -3.42 70.78 27.88
CA VAL A 6 -4.73 70.59 28.52
C VAL A 6 -5.77 70.36 27.41
N LEU A 7 -6.70 69.48 27.75
CA LEU A 7 -7.72 68.82 26.94
C LEU A 7 -9.09 69.49 27.20
N VAL A 8 -9.95 69.61 26.18
CA VAL A 8 -11.44 69.60 26.33
C VAL A 8 -11.99 68.97 25.03
N CYS A 9 -12.53 67.74 25.01
CA CYS A 9 -13.82 67.20 25.50
C CYS A 9 -14.99 67.38 24.52
N THR A 10 -15.45 66.26 23.93
CA THR A 10 -16.87 66.00 23.67
C THR A 10 -17.15 64.50 23.86
N MET A 11 -18.16 64.19 24.68
CA MET A 11 -18.55 62.86 25.19
C MET A 11 -19.57 62.15 24.30
N LEU A 12 -19.63 60.81 24.43
CA LEU A 12 -20.86 59.99 24.64
C LEU A 12 -20.41 58.54 24.95
N SER A 13 -20.29 58.16 26.23
CA SER A 13 -21.28 57.50 27.11
C SER A 13 -21.19 55.96 27.09
N THR A 14 -20.62 55.41 28.17
CA THR A 14 -20.42 53.98 28.48
C THR A 14 -21.30 53.61 29.69
N ALA A 15 -21.92 52.44 29.67
CA ALA A 15 -22.58 51.86 30.85
C ALA A 15 -21.70 50.77 31.46
N MET A 16 -21.36 50.95 32.74
CA MET A 16 -20.64 50.01 33.62
C MET A 16 -21.65 49.22 34.45
N LEU A 17 -21.29 47.99 34.83
CA LEU A 17 -21.66 47.43 36.13
C LEU A 17 -20.61 46.41 36.61
N LEU A 18 -20.09 46.70 37.81
CA LEU A 18 -19.13 45.94 38.61
C LEU A 18 -19.79 44.70 39.23
N SER A 19 -18.99 43.67 39.56
CA SER A 19 -19.03 43.10 40.91
C SER A 19 -17.81 42.23 41.22
N SER A 20 -17.53 42.16 42.52
CA SER A 20 -16.29 41.86 43.22
C SER A 20 -16.20 40.42 43.71
N PHE A 21 -14.96 40.01 44.01
CA PHE A 21 -14.54 38.73 44.57
C PHE A 21 -15.13 38.38 45.95
N THR A 22 -15.45 37.10 46.13
CA THR A 22 -15.37 36.34 47.40
C THR A 22 -14.85 34.93 47.10
N PRO A 23 -13.92 34.36 47.89
CA PRO A 23 -13.35 33.04 47.64
C PRO A 23 -14.26 31.95 48.20
N ALA A 24 -14.74 31.06 47.34
CA ALA A 24 -15.51 29.89 47.77
C ALA A 24 -14.61 28.64 47.77
N ILE A 25 -14.57 28.06 48.96
CA ILE A 25 -14.02 26.77 49.40
C ILE A 25 -14.21 25.66 48.35
N PHE A 26 -13.12 24.91 48.08
CA PHE A 26 -13.14 23.68 47.29
C PHE A 26 -14.03 22.64 47.99
N ALA A 27 -15.14 22.27 47.33
CA ALA A 27 -15.85 21.03 47.60
C ALA A 27 -15.41 20.00 46.56
N GLU A 28 -14.76 18.93 47.03
CA GLU A 28 -14.40 17.76 46.23
C GLU A 28 -15.67 17.07 45.71
N GLY A 29 -16.03 17.36 44.46
CA GLY A 29 -16.98 16.58 43.69
C GLY A 29 -16.33 15.29 43.22
N SER A 30 -16.84 14.15 43.67
CA SER A 30 -16.41 12.81 43.24
C SER A 30 -16.49 12.69 41.71
N PRO A 31 -15.44 12.21 41.02
CA PRO A 31 -15.50 12.03 39.58
C PRO A 31 -16.42 10.85 39.28
N SER A 32 -17.57 11.11 38.66
CA SER A 32 -18.31 10.09 37.95
C SER A 32 -17.40 9.52 36.86
N GLN A 33 -17.01 8.25 36.99
CA GLN A 33 -16.32 7.49 35.96
C GLN A 33 -17.22 7.33 34.72
N GLN A 34 -17.33 8.37 33.90
CA GLN A 34 -17.64 8.18 32.50
C GLN A 34 -16.35 7.78 31.80
N ASN A 35 -16.30 6.51 31.43
CA ASN A 35 -15.24 5.88 30.63
C ASN A 35 -15.09 6.64 29.29
N ASN A 36 -14.27 7.69 29.28
CA ASN A 36 -13.89 8.41 28.07
C ASN A 36 -12.81 7.60 27.34
N ARG A 37 -13.12 6.35 26.95
CA ARG A 37 -12.26 5.58 26.04
C ARG A 37 -12.29 6.34 24.71
N LYS A 38 -11.19 7.00 24.34
CA LYS A 38 -10.99 7.50 22.98
C LYS A 38 -11.25 6.33 22.03
N HIS A 39 -12.30 6.41 21.20
CA HIS A 39 -12.54 5.41 20.16
C HIS A 39 -11.47 5.58 19.08
N TYR A 40 -10.39 4.80 19.20
CA TYR A 40 -9.41 4.61 18.13
C TYR A 40 -10.07 3.83 16.98
N GLY A 41 -9.78 4.20 15.73
CA GLY A 41 -10.36 3.54 14.58
C GLY A 41 -9.81 2.13 14.37
N ASP A 42 -10.69 1.16 14.17
CA ASP A 42 -10.36 -0.24 13.90
C ASP A 42 -10.36 -0.55 12.39
N TRP A 43 -10.19 -1.83 12.04
CA TRP A 43 -10.13 -2.35 10.67
C TRP A 43 -11.41 -2.05 9.89
N ASN A 44 -12.56 -2.23 10.52
CA ASN A 44 -13.87 -2.01 9.90
C ASN A 44 -14.32 -0.55 10.01
N HIS A 45 -13.85 0.16 11.04
CA HIS A 45 -14.27 1.51 11.37
C HIS A 45 -13.05 2.43 11.48
N PRO A 46 -12.35 2.75 10.37
CA PRO A 46 -11.20 3.63 10.42
C PRO A 46 -11.63 5.06 10.79
N SER A 47 -10.78 5.76 11.55
CA SER A 47 -11.00 7.15 11.92
C SER A 47 -11.19 8.06 10.69
N GLN A 48 -11.77 9.24 10.87
CA GLN A 48 -11.90 10.20 9.78
C GLN A 48 -10.50 10.61 9.27
N SER A 49 -10.32 10.64 7.94
CA SER A 49 -9.06 11.03 7.32
C SER A 49 -8.89 12.55 7.36
N SER A 50 -7.71 13.03 7.76
CA SER A 50 -7.34 14.43 7.55
C SER A 50 -7.25 14.74 6.05
N PRO A 51 -7.69 15.93 5.58
CA PRO A 51 -7.53 16.35 4.18
C PRO A 51 -6.07 16.40 3.71
N VAL A 52 -5.11 16.54 4.62
CA VAL A 52 -3.67 16.55 4.34
C VAL A 52 -2.92 15.64 5.30
N LEU A 53 -1.78 15.13 4.84
CA LEU A 53 -0.85 14.38 5.68
C LEU A 53 -0.18 15.30 6.69
N HIS A 54 -0.06 14.84 7.92
CA HIS A 54 0.67 15.52 8.99
C HIS A 54 1.49 14.52 9.80
N ARG A 55 2.56 15.00 10.43
CA ARG A 55 3.39 14.17 11.31
C ARG A 55 2.55 13.75 12.52
N GLY A 56 2.61 12.47 12.88
CA GLY A 56 1.93 11.94 14.05
C GLY A 56 2.74 10.87 14.75
N THR A 57 2.02 10.01 15.45
CA THR A 57 2.50 8.84 16.22
C THR A 57 1.67 7.62 15.80
N PRO A 58 2.11 6.39 16.11
CA PRO A 58 1.27 5.20 15.95
C PRO A 58 -0.12 5.39 16.59
N GLU A 59 -0.19 5.88 17.82
CA GLU A 59 -1.44 6.02 18.56
C GLU A 59 -2.38 7.08 17.95
N SER A 60 -1.84 8.22 17.50
CA SER A 60 -2.66 9.24 16.81
C SER A 60 -3.20 8.76 15.46
N ALA A 61 -2.58 7.74 14.87
CA ALA A 61 -3.05 7.07 13.66
C ALA A 61 -3.94 5.84 13.95
N SER A 62 -4.29 5.60 15.23
CA SER A 62 -5.00 4.40 15.69
C SER A 62 -4.25 3.09 15.34
N LEU A 63 -2.92 3.10 15.43
CA LEU A 63 -2.05 1.95 15.16
C LEU A 63 -1.32 1.49 16.43
N LYS A 64 -1.13 0.18 16.57
CA LYS A 64 -0.26 -0.43 17.58
C LYS A 64 1.20 -0.15 17.27
N ARG A 65 1.88 0.43 18.24
CA ARG A 65 3.30 0.76 18.15
C ARG A 65 4.17 -0.49 18.00
N GLU A 66 3.87 -1.54 18.76
CA GLU A 66 4.68 -2.76 18.83
C GLU A 66 4.74 -3.47 17.46
N SER A 67 3.65 -3.44 16.69
CA SER A 67 3.62 -4.00 15.32
C SER A 67 4.47 -3.17 14.36
N LEU A 68 4.52 -1.84 14.53
CA LEU A 68 5.34 -0.96 13.69
C LEU A 68 6.82 -1.02 14.07
N GLU A 69 7.17 -1.21 15.34
CA GLU A 69 8.55 -1.40 15.81
C GLU A 69 9.15 -2.73 15.32
N GLN A 70 8.32 -3.77 15.12
CA GLN A 70 8.77 -5.03 14.50
C GLN A 70 9.28 -4.83 13.06
N ILE A 71 8.82 -3.80 12.36
CA ILE A 71 9.32 -3.46 11.01
C ILE A 71 10.81 -3.10 11.08
N ASP A 72 11.25 -2.44 12.15
CA ASP A 72 12.64 -1.97 12.29
C ASP A 72 13.59 -3.15 12.36
N SER A 73 13.29 -4.06 13.30
CA SER A 73 14.05 -5.29 13.47
C SER A 73 14.02 -6.17 12.22
N PHE A 74 12.88 -6.20 11.52
CA PHE A 74 12.75 -6.95 10.27
C PHE A 74 13.65 -6.36 9.17
N ILE A 75 13.54 -5.06 8.88
CA ILE A 75 14.35 -4.39 7.84
C ILE A 75 15.84 -4.50 8.15
N GLU A 76 16.25 -4.32 9.40
CA GLU A 76 17.64 -4.54 9.82
C GLU A 76 18.11 -5.97 9.59
N SER A 77 17.26 -6.96 9.86
CA SER A 77 17.59 -8.37 9.61
C SER A 77 17.77 -8.66 8.12
N GLU A 78 16.97 -8.04 7.25
CA GLU A 78 17.05 -8.18 5.81
C GLU A 78 18.30 -7.51 5.23
N MET A 79 18.68 -6.34 5.75
CA MET A 79 19.96 -5.71 5.42
C MET A 79 21.16 -6.56 5.84
N LYS A 80 21.10 -7.24 7.01
CA LYS A 80 22.15 -8.19 7.45
C LYS A 80 22.27 -9.38 6.49
N LYS A 81 21.15 -9.82 5.89
CA LYS A 81 21.12 -10.84 4.82
C LYS A 81 21.55 -10.29 3.45
N ARG A 82 21.91 -9.00 3.35
CA ARG A 82 22.32 -8.31 2.12
C ARG A 82 21.25 -8.30 1.02
N THR A 83 19.97 -8.30 1.39
CA THR A 83 18.87 -8.20 0.40
C THR A 83 18.76 -6.81 -0.22
N MET A 84 19.17 -5.78 0.53
CA MET A 84 19.24 -4.39 0.12
C MET A 84 20.29 -3.62 0.97
N PRO A 85 20.92 -2.55 0.44
CA PRO A 85 21.82 -1.70 1.22
C PRO A 85 21.12 -0.74 2.18
N GLY A 86 19.92 -0.27 1.83
CA GLY A 86 19.16 0.65 2.65
C GLY A 86 17.70 0.77 2.22
N ALA A 87 16.91 1.38 3.10
CA ALA A 87 15.47 1.53 2.91
C ALA A 87 14.92 2.80 3.58
N VAL A 88 13.80 3.30 3.07
CA VAL A 88 12.91 4.22 3.76
C VAL A 88 11.53 3.59 3.82
N VAL A 89 10.97 3.49 5.03
CA VAL A 89 9.60 2.99 5.25
C VAL A 89 8.74 4.14 5.77
N LEU A 90 7.63 4.43 5.10
CA LEU A 90 6.62 5.39 5.54
C LEU A 90 5.26 4.72 5.63
N ILE A 91 4.60 4.90 6.78
CA ILE A 91 3.23 4.43 7.03
C ILE A 91 2.40 5.62 7.50
N ALA A 92 1.31 5.87 6.78
CA ALA A 92 0.32 6.86 7.17
C ALA A 92 -1.06 6.20 7.26
N ARG A 93 -1.85 6.59 8.26
CA ARG A 93 -3.25 6.16 8.37
C ARG A 93 -4.14 7.31 8.79
N SER A 94 -5.28 7.45 8.13
CA SER A 94 -6.26 8.55 8.36
C SER A 94 -5.62 9.94 8.32
N GLY A 95 -4.60 10.13 7.48
CA GLY A 95 -3.87 11.39 7.34
C GLY A 95 -2.74 11.63 8.35
N SER A 96 -2.55 10.76 9.35
CA SER A 96 -1.43 10.83 10.31
C SER A 96 -0.27 9.93 9.86
N ILE A 97 0.91 10.51 9.66
CA ILE A 97 2.15 9.75 9.39
C ILE A 97 2.64 9.15 10.71
N ALA A 98 2.42 7.86 10.89
CA ALA A 98 2.74 7.10 12.10
C ALA A 98 4.20 6.62 12.12
N LYS A 99 4.74 6.30 10.94
CA LYS A 99 6.12 5.86 10.74
C LYS A 99 6.70 6.55 9.53
N HIS A 100 7.96 6.99 9.64
CA HIS A 100 8.73 7.51 8.50
C HIS A 100 10.20 7.40 8.88
N ASP A 101 10.81 6.24 8.65
CA ASP A 101 12.17 5.93 9.12
C ASP A 101 13.06 5.46 7.98
N ALA A 102 14.36 5.66 8.17
CA ALA A 102 15.40 5.41 7.19
C ALA A 102 16.44 4.46 7.78
N TYR A 103 16.94 3.54 6.97
CA TYR A 103 17.82 2.45 7.39
C TYR A 103 18.96 2.27 6.39
N GLY A 104 20.16 1.98 6.89
CA GLY A 104 21.31 1.62 6.06
C GLY A 104 21.82 2.78 5.21
N TYR A 105 22.17 2.48 3.96
CA TYR A 105 22.91 3.40 3.09
C TYR A 105 22.18 3.66 1.77
N SER A 106 22.14 4.93 1.35
CA SER A 106 21.66 5.31 0.02
C SER A 106 22.72 5.08 -1.06
N ALA A 107 24.00 5.07 -0.69
CA ALA A 107 25.11 4.65 -1.54
C ALA A 107 26.20 4.00 -0.67
N ARG A 108 26.60 2.77 -0.99
CA ARG A 108 27.54 1.97 -0.20
C ARG A 108 28.71 1.43 -1.00
N TYR A 109 28.50 1.11 -2.27
CA TYR A 109 29.45 0.39 -3.10
C TYR A 109 29.79 1.19 -4.36
N ILE A 110 30.95 0.93 -4.96
CA ILE A 110 31.41 1.60 -6.19
C ILE A 110 31.28 0.73 -7.46
N ASP A 111 31.15 -0.58 -7.32
CA ASP A 111 31.10 -1.55 -8.42
C ASP A 111 30.22 -2.78 -8.09
N ASP A 112 30.01 -3.65 -9.09
CA ASP A 112 29.23 -4.88 -8.95
C ASP A 112 29.97 -6.02 -8.20
N GLN A 113 31.22 -5.78 -7.80
CA GLN A 113 31.98 -6.66 -6.91
C GLN A 113 31.76 -6.33 -5.43
N PHE A 114 30.83 -5.41 -5.14
CA PHE A 114 30.50 -4.94 -3.80
C PHE A 114 31.72 -4.31 -3.09
N THR A 115 32.62 -3.66 -3.84
CA THR A 115 33.69 -2.86 -3.24
C THR A 115 33.09 -1.69 -2.47
N GLU A 116 33.36 -1.60 -1.17
CA GLU A 116 32.82 -0.54 -0.31
C GLU A 116 33.42 0.83 -0.67
N MET A 117 32.58 1.86 -0.62
CA MET A 117 32.99 3.25 -0.75
C MET A 117 33.80 3.68 0.48
N ASP A 118 34.85 4.49 0.28
CA ASP A 118 35.58 5.11 1.39
C ASP A 118 34.67 5.96 2.29
N GLN A 119 33.64 6.59 1.70
CA GLN A 119 32.65 7.39 2.39
C GLN A 119 31.25 7.01 1.91
N PRO A 120 30.63 5.95 2.49
CA PRO A 120 29.26 5.59 2.15
C PRO A 120 28.29 6.68 2.62
N VAL A 121 27.19 6.86 1.88
CA VAL A 121 26.16 7.86 2.17
C VAL A 121 25.04 7.19 2.95
N GLU A 122 24.79 7.66 4.17
CA GLU A 122 23.69 7.18 5.00
C GLU A 122 22.33 7.46 4.37
N MET A 123 21.41 6.50 4.51
CA MET A 123 20.03 6.65 4.11
C MET A 123 19.33 7.68 5.02
N ARG A 124 18.54 8.57 4.41
CA ARG A 124 17.78 9.59 5.14
C ARG A 124 16.31 9.53 4.77
N LYS A 125 15.47 10.08 5.65
CA LYS A 125 14.01 10.17 5.45
C LYS A 125 13.63 10.92 4.18
N ASP A 126 14.49 11.84 3.73
CA ASP A 126 14.34 12.65 2.53
C ASP A 126 15.19 12.14 1.35
N THR A 127 15.74 10.92 1.41
CA THR A 127 16.42 10.33 0.26
C THR A 127 15.44 10.21 -0.90
N ILE A 128 15.89 10.66 -2.07
CA ILE A 128 15.21 10.61 -3.35
C ILE A 128 15.57 9.29 -4.03
N PHE A 129 14.57 8.51 -4.38
CA PHE A 129 14.74 7.21 -5.06
C PHE A 129 14.33 7.34 -6.51
N ASP A 130 15.03 6.64 -7.41
CA ASP A 130 14.42 6.21 -8.65
C ASP A 130 13.30 5.23 -8.32
N ILE A 131 12.05 5.63 -8.57
CA ILE A 131 10.87 4.84 -8.19
C ILE A 131 10.51 3.79 -9.25
N ALA A 132 11.29 3.68 -10.33
CA ALA A 132 11.12 2.74 -11.42
C ALA A 132 9.66 2.73 -11.91
N SER A 133 9.02 1.56 -11.96
CA SER A 133 7.67 1.41 -12.52
C SER A 133 6.54 2.11 -11.74
N ILE A 134 6.76 2.60 -10.52
CA ILE A 134 5.78 3.50 -9.87
C ILE A 134 5.56 4.77 -10.73
N SER A 135 6.52 5.14 -11.59
CA SER A 135 6.38 6.21 -12.59
C SER A 135 5.14 6.06 -13.48
N LYS A 136 4.70 4.82 -13.75
CA LYS A 136 3.52 4.53 -14.58
C LYS A 136 2.27 5.23 -14.05
N LEU A 137 2.15 5.35 -12.73
CA LEU A 137 1.02 6.01 -12.06
C LEU A 137 0.97 7.51 -12.33
N PHE A 138 2.14 8.15 -12.50
CA PHE A 138 2.22 9.56 -12.89
C PHE A 138 1.79 9.74 -14.34
N THR A 139 2.22 8.83 -15.24
CA THR A 139 1.85 8.82 -16.65
C THR A 139 0.35 8.59 -16.84
N THR A 140 -0.24 7.62 -16.13
CA THR A 140 -1.68 7.38 -16.21
C THR A 140 -2.49 8.52 -15.63
N THR A 141 -2.06 9.12 -14.51
CA THR A 141 -2.68 10.34 -13.97
C THR A 141 -2.60 11.50 -14.98
N ALA A 142 -1.46 11.70 -15.63
CA ALA A 142 -1.29 12.72 -16.66
C ALA A 142 -2.23 12.51 -17.86
N ALA A 143 -2.34 11.27 -18.34
CA ALA A 143 -3.28 10.91 -19.39
C ALA A 143 -4.73 11.13 -18.95
N MET A 144 -5.11 10.75 -17.73
CA MET A 144 -6.47 10.94 -17.22
C MET A 144 -6.84 12.42 -17.03
N LYS A 145 -5.88 13.31 -16.77
CA LYS A 145 -6.13 14.76 -16.83
C LYS A 145 -6.51 15.23 -18.24
N LEU A 146 -5.93 14.63 -19.29
CA LEU A 146 -6.28 14.94 -20.68
C LEU A 146 -7.63 14.31 -21.07
N TYR A 147 -7.95 13.13 -20.52
CA TYR A 147 -9.27 12.52 -20.63
C TYR A 147 -10.36 13.44 -20.06
N GLU A 148 -10.16 14.02 -18.86
CA GLU A 148 -11.12 14.97 -18.28
C GLU A 148 -11.33 16.24 -19.10
N GLN A 149 -10.34 16.62 -19.91
CA GLN A 149 -10.40 17.73 -20.85
C GLN A 149 -11.08 17.36 -22.17
N GLY A 150 -11.56 16.12 -22.32
CA GLY A 150 -12.19 15.61 -23.52
C GLY A 150 -11.23 15.39 -24.69
N LYS A 151 -9.92 15.26 -24.43
CA LYS A 151 -8.90 15.10 -25.49
C LYS A 151 -8.91 13.71 -26.12
N PHE A 152 -9.40 12.70 -25.40
CA PHE A 152 -9.61 11.35 -25.91
C PHE A 152 -10.68 10.63 -25.08
N ASN A 153 -11.23 9.54 -25.63
CA ASN A 153 -11.99 8.54 -24.89
C ASN A 153 -11.16 7.28 -24.68
N LEU A 154 -11.36 6.57 -23.57
CA LEU A 154 -10.57 5.37 -23.22
C LEU A 154 -10.61 4.30 -24.31
N ASP A 155 -11.73 4.16 -25.01
CA ASP A 155 -11.93 3.14 -26.05
C ASP A 155 -11.61 3.67 -27.46
N ASP A 156 -11.07 4.88 -27.60
CA ASP A 156 -10.52 5.33 -28.86
C ASP A 156 -9.30 4.46 -29.24
N PRO A 157 -9.13 4.10 -30.53
CA PRO A 157 -7.89 3.53 -31.02
C PRO A 157 -6.72 4.49 -30.82
N VAL A 158 -5.58 3.99 -30.36
CA VAL A 158 -4.36 4.80 -30.16
C VAL A 158 -3.95 5.49 -31.46
N GLY A 159 -4.07 4.77 -32.58
CA GLY A 159 -3.71 5.26 -33.90
C GLY A 159 -4.52 6.45 -34.41
N LYS A 160 -5.65 6.78 -33.76
CA LYS A 160 -6.39 8.03 -34.01
C LYS A 160 -5.56 9.28 -33.69
N TYR A 161 -4.69 9.19 -32.69
CA TYR A 161 -3.86 10.30 -32.19
C TYR A 161 -2.39 10.14 -32.58
N ILE A 162 -1.96 8.90 -32.81
CA ILE A 162 -0.60 8.54 -33.20
C ILE A 162 -0.68 7.71 -34.50
N PRO A 163 -0.90 8.30 -35.70
CA PRO A 163 -1.13 7.54 -36.92
C PRO A 163 -0.04 6.52 -37.27
N GLU A 164 1.21 6.81 -36.92
CA GLU A 164 2.36 5.89 -37.05
C GLU A 164 2.24 4.62 -36.19
N PHE A 165 1.31 4.56 -35.24
CA PHE A 165 0.99 3.38 -34.46
C PHE A 165 0.11 2.37 -35.21
N ASN A 166 -0.60 2.79 -36.29
CA ASN A 166 -1.48 1.93 -37.11
C ASN A 166 -0.69 1.02 -38.06
N GLU A 167 0.19 0.21 -37.49
CA GLU A 167 0.97 -0.79 -38.21
C GLU A 167 0.99 -2.10 -37.41
N ASN A 168 1.26 -3.22 -38.07
CA ASN A 168 1.52 -4.51 -37.43
C ASN A 168 0.38 -5.02 -36.53
N GLY A 169 -0.88 -4.84 -36.95
CA GLY A 169 -2.07 -5.39 -36.29
C GLY A 169 -2.55 -4.57 -35.09
N LYS A 170 -2.09 -3.32 -34.96
CA LYS A 170 -2.36 -2.42 -33.83
C LYS A 170 -3.51 -1.44 -34.06
N GLU A 171 -4.17 -1.49 -35.21
CA GLU A 171 -5.16 -0.51 -35.67
C GLU A 171 -6.39 -0.42 -34.76
N SER A 172 -6.69 -1.50 -34.02
CA SER A 172 -7.81 -1.58 -33.08
C SER A 172 -7.41 -1.52 -31.61
N VAL A 173 -6.11 -1.38 -31.31
CA VAL A 173 -5.64 -1.29 -29.91
C VAL A 173 -6.12 0.04 -29.31
N THR A 174 -6.85 -0.06 -28.20
CA THR A 174 -7.42 1.11 -27.52
C THR A 174 -6.49 1.68 -26.45
N ILE A 175 -6.72 2.94 -26.07
CA ILE A 175 -5.98 3.58 -24.97
C ILE A 175 -6.22 2.85 -23.65
N ARG A 176 -7.43 2.34 -23.41
CA ARG A 176 -7.74 1.46 -22.26
C ARG A 176 -6.81 0.26 -22.23
N GLN A 177 -6.67 -0.46 -23.35
CA GLN A 177 -5.80 -1.64 -23.45
C GLN A 177 -4.32 -1.32 -23.25
N ILE A 178 -3.87 -0.12 -23.62
CA ILE A 178 -2.54 0.38 -23.27
C ILE A 178 -2.41 0.51 -21.75
N MET A 179 -3.34 1.20 -21.10
CA MET A 179 -3.29 1.46 -19.65
C MET A 179 -3.48 0.20 -18.78
N THR A 180 -4.16 -0.83 -19.31
CA THR A 180 -4.45 -2.08 -18.60
C THR A 180 -3.55 -3.24 -19.01
N HIS A 181 -2.49 -3.00 -19.79
CA HIS A 181 -1.57 -4.05 -20.21
C HIS A 181 -2.20 -5.21 -21.03
N THR A 182 -3.23 -4.91 -21.80
CA THR A 182 -3.95 -5.90 -22.65
C THR A 182 -3.89 -5.54 -24.13
N SER A 183 -2.93 -4.73 -24.56
CA SER A 183 -2.73 -4.34 -25.96
C SER A 183 -2.24 -5.48 -26.85
N GLY A 184 -1.62 -6.51 -26.26
CA GLY A 184 -1.00 -7.62 -26.98
C GLY A 184 0.50 -7.46 -27.24
N PHE A 185 1.14 -6.39 -26.75
CA PHE A 185 2.60 -6.24 -26.83
C PHE A 185 3.36 -7.34 -26.07
N THR A 186 4.61 -7.56 -26.47
CA THR A 186 5.59 -8.24 -25.61
C THR A 186 5.88 -7.41 -24.36
N ALA A 187 6.38 -8.06 -23.30
CA ALA A 187 6.67 -7.37 -22.04
C ALA A 187 7.75 -6.28 -22.21
N TRP A 188 8.82 -6.58 -22.93
CA TRP A 188 9.97 -5.70 -23.04
C TRP A 188 10.77 -5.96 -24.32
N ILE A 189 11.47 -4.93 -24.79
CA ILE A 189 12.47 -4.99 -25.86
C ILE A 189 13.69 -4.16 -25.45
N PRO A 190 14.92 -4.47 -25.93
CA PRO A 190 16.12 -3.69 -25.63
C PRO A 190 16.16 -2.41 -26.46
N LEU A 191 15.18 -1.54 -26.28
CA LEU A 191 15.01 -0.30 -27.06
C LEU A 191 16.24 0.60 -26.96
N TYR A 192 16.96 0.58 -25.85
CA TYR A 192 18.21 1.32 -25.67
C TYR A 192 19.30 0.97 -26.70
N ASN A 193 19.26 -0.25 -27.25
CA ASN A 193 20.15 -0.73 -28.32
C ASN A 193 19.51 -0.66 -29.71
N MET A 194 18.31 -0.09 -29.82
CA MET A 194 17.59 0.10 -31.07
C MET A 194 17.57 1.59 -31.40
N GLY A 195 17.81 1.95 -32.65
CA GLY A 195 17.81 3.34 -33.08
C GLY A 195 18.98 4.19 -32.57
N SER A 196 19.06 5.40 -33.11
CA SER A 196 20.19 6.32 -32.96
C SER A 196 19.96 7.45 -31.96
N ASN A 197 18.71 7.81 -31.71
CA ASN A 197 18.30 8.92 -30.85
C ASN A 197 16.90 8.67 -30.27
N ARG A 198 16.43 9.55 -29.39
CA ARG A 198 15.11 9.46 -28.74
C ARG A 198 13.97 9.28 -29.74
N GLU A 199 13.91 10.11 -30.78
CA GLU A 199 12.78 10.08 -31.72
C GLU A 199 12.74 8.78 -32.51
N ASP A 200 13.89 8.34 -33.01
CA ASP A 200 14.04 7.06 -33.70
C ASP A 200 13.60 5.87 -32.82
N ARG A 201 14.00 5.88 -31.54
CA ARG A 201 13.56 4.90 -30.54
C ARG A 201 12.06 4.92 -30.28
N LEU A 202 11.46 6.10 -30.16
CA LEU A 202 10.02 6.19 -30.00
C LEU A 202 9.29 5.64 -31.22
N GLN A 203 9.75 5.96 -32.43
CA GLN A 203 9.19 5.40 -33.66
C GLN A 203 9.30 3.86 -33.69
N ILE A 204 10.43 3.29 -33.27
CA ILE A 204 10.60 1.83 -33.14
C ILE A 204 9.59 1.24 -32.14
N ALA A 205 9.44 1.84 -30.96
CA ALA A 205 8.50 1.38 -29.94
C ALA A 205 7.05 1.43 -30.43
N LEU A 206 6.64 2.54 -31.08
CA LEU A 206 5.29 2.74 -31.61
C LEU A 206 4.97 1.78 -32.76
N LYS A 207 5.96 1.42 -33.58
CA LYS A 207 5.78 0.52 -34.72
C LYS A 207 5.96 -0.95 -34.36
N TYR A 208 6.48 -1.27 -33.18
CA TYR A 208 6.75 -2.65 -32.78
C TYR A 208 5.52 -3.56 -32.93
N GLY A 209 5.73 -4.81 -33.33
CA GLY A 209 4.66 -5.77 -33.58
C GLY A 209 4.04 -6.34 -32.30
N LEU A 210 2.76 -6.73 -32.36
CA LEU A 210 2.11 -7.43 -31.26
C LEU A 210 2.56 -8.89 -31.19
N LYS A 211 2.60 -9.44 -29.97
CA LYS A 211 2.81 -10.86 -29.69
C LYS A 211 1.48 -11.61 -29.57
N ASN A 212 0.46 -10.94 -29.01
CA ASN A 212 -0.86 -11.50 -28.77
C ASN A 212 -1.93 -10.63 -29.44
N LYS A 213 -3.12 -11.19 -29.66
CA LYS A 213 -4.27 -10.40 -30.12
C LYS A 213 -4.66 -9.38 -29.04
N PRO A 214 -5.04 -8.13 -29.40
CA PRO A 214 -5.51 -7.16 -28.44
C PRO A 214 -6.69 -7.68 -27.61
N GLY A 215 -6.65 -7.43 -26.30
CA GLY A 215 -7.69 -7.80 -25.34
C GLY A 215 -7.70 -9.27 -24.90
N THR A 216 -6.88 -10.15 -25.47
CA THR A 216 -6.95 -11.60 -25.16
C THR A 216 -5.98 -12.07 -24.08
N THR A 217 -5.00 -11.24 -23.72
CA THR A 217 -3.94 -11.64 -22.80
C THR A 217 -3.46 -10.42 -22.02
N TYR A 218 -3.37 -10.56 -20.69
CA TYR A 218 -2.63 -9.62 -19.86
C TYR A 218 -1.12 -9.85 -20.02
N THR A 219 -0.38 -8.79 -20.32
CA THR A 219 1.09 -8.82 -20.41
C THR A 219 1.63 -7.48 -19.93
N TYR A 220 2.18 -7.47 -18.72
CA TYR A 220 2.87 -6.31 -18.17
C TYR A 220 4.00 -5.90 -19.12
N SER A 221 3.86 -4.71 -19.71
CA SER A 221 4.61 -4.29 -20.89
C SER A 221 5.01 -2.83 -20.82
N ASP A 222 6.30 -2.56 -21.00
CA ASP A 222 6.82 -1.18 -20.99
C ASP A 222 6.42 -0.40 -22.26
N LEU A 223 6.26 -1.09 -23.40
CA LEU A 223 5.85 -0.48 -24.67
C LEU A 223 4.50 0.23 -24.56
N ASN A 224 3.59 -0.30 -23.73
CA ASN A 224 2.32 0.35 -23.43
C ASN A 224 2.54 1.75 -22.84
N LEU A 225 3.29 1.85 -21.75
CA LEU A 225 3.41 3.11 -21.03
C LEU A 225 4.36 4.08 -21.74
N ILE A 226 5.33 3.59 -22.52
CA ILE A 226 6.07 4.43 -23.48
C ILE A 226 5.10 5.07 -24.48
N THR A 227 4.20 4.28 -25.08
CA THR A 227 3.15 4.78 -26.00
C THR A 227 2.24 5.79 -25.32
N LEU A 228 1.83 5.53 -24.06
CA LEU A 228 1.00 6.47 -23.29
C LEU A 228 1.72 7.79 -23.02
N GLY A 229 3.03 7.75 -22.74
CA GLY A 229 3.86 8.95 -22.62
C GLY A 229 3.83 9.79 -23.91
N VAL A 230 4.01 9.16 -25.08
CA VAL A 230 3.90 9.84 -26.38
C VAL A 230 2.51 10.44 -26.58
N LEU A 231 1.44 9.74 -26.19
CA LEU A 231 0.08 10.25 -26.29
C LEU A 231 -0.10 11.52 -25.45
N VAL A 232 0.42 11.55 -24.22
CA VAL A 232 0.41 12.74 -23.35
C VAL A 232 1.14 13.90 -24.03
N GLU A 233 2.32 13.66 -24.59
CA GLU A 233 3.09 14.71 -25.26
C GLU A 233 2.36 15.28 -26.48
N ARG A 234 1.82 14.38 -27.32
CA ARG A 234 1.07 14.72 -28.54
C ARG A 234 -0.17 15.58 -28.25
N LEU A 235 -0.95 15.20 -27.23
CA LEU A 235 -2.23 15.83 -26.93
C LEU A 235 -2.10 17.11 -26.08
N SER A 236 -1.02 17.21 -25.29
CA SER A 236 -0.76 18.37 -24.44
C SER A 236 0.16 19.42 -25.08
N GLY A 237 0.94 19.03 -26.08
CA GLY A 237 2.01 19.85 -26.67
C GLY A 237 3.19 20.12 -25.72
N GLN A 238 3.27 19.39 -24.59
CA GLN A 238 4.31 19.52 -23.58
C GLN A 238 5.05 18.19 -23.44
N ARG A 239 6.34 18.23 -23.14
CA ARG A 239 7.10 17.02 -22.81
C ARG A 239 6.55 16.39 -21.52
N LEU A 240 6.65 15.08 -21.37
CA LEU A 240 6.00 14.36 -20.28
C LEU A 240 6.42 14.87 -18.88
N ASP A 241 7.71 15.14 -18.70
CA ASP A 241 8.27 15.69 -17.46
C ASP A 241 7.68 17.06 -17.10
N ASP A 242 7.60 17.97 -18.08
CA ASP A 242 7.00 19.29 -17.90
C ASP A 242 5.51 19.19 -17.58
N TYR A 243 4.78 18.32 -18.29
CA TYR A 243 3.35 18.15 -18.07
C TYR A 243 3.05 17.56 -16.69
N VAL A 244 3.77 16.51 -16.28
CA VAL A 244 3.64 15.91 -14.94
C VAL A 244 3.99 16.92 -13.87
N LYS A 245 5.08 17.68 -14.04
CA LYS A 245 5.50 18.71 -13.08
C LYS A 245 4.41 19.75 -12.87
N LYS A 246 3.98 20.41 -13.94
CA LYS A 246 3.02 21.51 -13.91
C LYS A 246 1.62 21.10 -13.44
N ASN A 247 1.17 19.90 -13.79
CA ASN A 247 -0.23 19.50 -13.63
C ASN A 247 -0.49 18.55 -12.46
N ILE A 248 0.57 17.98 -11.87
CA ILE A 248 0.49 16.99 -10.80
C ILE A 248 1.40 17.39 -9.63
N THR A 249 2.72 17.41 -9.81
CA THR A 249 3.65 17.49 -8.66
C THR A 249 3.72 18.90 -8.07
N GLU A 250 3.74 19.96 -8.88
CA GLU A 250 3.73 21.35 -8.39
C GLU A 250 2.43 21.69 -7.64
N PRO A 251 1.21 21.42 -8.17
CA PRO A 251 -0.03 21.70 -7.44
C PRO A 251 -0.17 20.91 -6.13
N LEU A 252 0.41 19.71 -6.06
CA LEU A 252 0.44 18.88 -4.84
C LEU A 252 1.54 19.30 -3.86
N GLY A 253 2.47 20.18 -4.26
CA GLY A 253 3.61 20.57 -3.43
C GLY A 253 4.65 19.45 -3.25
N MET A 254 4.74 18.52 -4.19
CA MET A 254 5.71 17.42 -4.21
C MET A 254 7.08 17.93 -4.71
N LYS A 255 7.80 18.64 -3.83
CA LYS A 255 9.02 19.39 -4.16
C LYS A 255 10.22 18.52 -4.53
N ASP A 256 10.25 17.27 -4.07
CA ASP A 256 11.34 16.33 -4.31
C ASP A 256 10.89 15.20 -5.27
N THR A 257 9.92 15.50 -6.16
CA THR A 257 9.48 14.58 -7.22
C THR A 257 9.71 15.15 -8.62
N MET A 258 10.53 14.47 -9.42
CA MET A 258 10.98 14.99 -10.73
C MET A 258 11.49 13.89 -11.65
N TYR A 259 11.57 14.17 -12.95
CA TYR A 259 12.46 13.46 -13.86
C TYR A 259 13.84 14.12 -13.85
N ASN A 260 14.89 13.36 -14.17
CA ASN A 260 16.26 13.89 -14.36
C ASN A 260 16.72 14.86 -13.26
N PRO A 261 16.82 14.41 -11.99
CA PRO A 261 17.23 15.27 -10.90
C PRO A 261 18.62 15.88 -11.16
N SER A 262 18.80 17.13 -10.71
CA SER A 262 20.06 17.85 -10.90
C SER A 262 21.21 17.22 -10.11
N SER A 263 22.43 17.37 -10.62
CA SER A 263 23.64 16.75 -10.06
C SER A 263 23.99 17.21 -8.63
N ASP A 264 23.55 18.38 -8.21
CA ASP A 264 23.68 18.89 -6.83
C ASP A 264 22.88 18.06 -5.82
N LEU A 265 21.83 17.36 -6.27
CA LEU A 265 21.03 16.46 -5.45
C LEU A 265 21.67 15.07 -5.29
N ARG A 266 22.81 14.78 -5.92
CA ARG A 266 23.41 13.42 -5.94
C ARG A 266 23.49 12.79 -4.54
N ASN A 267 23.96 13.52 -3.52
CA ASN A 267 24.07 12.98 -2.15
C ASN A 267 22.72 12.87 -1.39
N ARG A 268 21.62 13.32 -2.01
CA ARG A 268 20.24 13.04 -1.62
C ARG A 268 19.61 11.91 -2.42
N ILE A 269 20.26 11.40 -3.45
CA ILE A 269 19.70 10.34 -4.30
C ILE A 269 20.27 8.99 -3.90
N ALA A 270 19.43 7.97 -3.85
CA ALA A 270 19.89 6.60 -3.70
C ALA A 270 20.58 6.13 -4.98
N ALA A 271 21.82 5.65 -4.87
CA ALA A 271 22.52 4.97 -5.94
C ALA A 271 21.76 3.69 -6.30
N THR A 272 21.77 3.32 -7.58
CA THR A 272 21.20 2.08 -8.08
C THR A 272 22.33 1.16 -8.52
N GLU A 273 22.37 0.74 -9.78
CA GLU A 273 23.21 -0.36 -10.23
C GLU A 273 24.50 0.11 -10.92
N TYR A 274 25.56 -0.67 -10.80
CA TYR A 274 26.73 -0.60 -11.65
C TYR A 274 26.45 -1.25 -13.01
N GLN A 275 26.38 -0.44 -14.09
CA GLN A 275 26.04 -0.86 -15.45
C GLN A 275 27.20 -0.67 -16.44
N PRO A 276 28.28 -1.46 -16.36
CA PRO A 276 29.44 -1.32 -17.24
C PRO A 276 29.17 -1.82 -18.66
N ALA A 277 28.26 -2.79 -18.84
CA ALA A 277 27.96 -3.41 -20.14
C ALA A 277 27.43 -2.41 -21.19
N ILE A 278 26.89 -1.28 -20.75
CA ILE A 278 26.42 -0.18 -21.60
C ILE A 278 27.14 1.14 -21.31
N GLY A 279 28.30 1.08 -20.63
CA GLY A 279 29.19 2.23 -20.44
C GLY A 279 28.72 3.29 -19.44
N ARG A 280 27.74 3.01 -18.57
CA ARG A 280 27.18 4.00 -17.62
C ARG A 280 27.93 4.06 -16.28
N GLY A 281 28.66 3.00 -15.91
CA GLY A 281 29.28 2.88 -14.59
C GLY A 281 28.23 2.80 -13.47
N MET A 282 28.53 3.35 -12.30
CA MET A 282 27.56 3.41 -11.19
C MET A 282 26.42 4.38 -11.52
N VAL A 283 25.21 3.86 -11.67
CA VAL A 283 24.02 4.66 -11.90
C VAL A 283 23.62 5.35 -10.60
N TRP A 284 23.79 6.67 -10.58
CA TRP A 284 23.48 7.51 -9.42
C TRP A 284 23.05 8.90 -9.89
N GLY A 285 21.75 9.20 -9.73
CA GLY A 285 21.15 10.44 -10.21
C GLY A 285 20.68 10.41 -11.67
N SER A 286 20.70 9.25 -12.32
CA SER A 286 20.02 9.00 -13.60
C SER A 286 19.14 7.76 -13.49
N VAL A 287 18.07 7.68 -14.30
CA VAL A 287 17.11 6.57 -14.26
C VAL A 287 17.81 5.23 -14.50
N HIS A 288 17.53 4.24 -13.67
CA HIS A 288 18.08 2.88 -13.71
C HIS A 288 17.74 2.16 -15.01
N ASP A 289 16.47 2.21 -15.41
CA ASP A 289 15.94 1.56 -16.61
C ASP A 289 16.64 2.08 -17.88
N GLU A 290 17.21 1.15 -18.65
CA GLU A 290 18.03 1.45 -19.81
C GLU A 290 17.20 2.06 -20.95
N ASN A 291 15.94 1.61 -21.13
CA ASN A 291 15.06 2.15 -22.15
C ASN A 291 14.68 3.60 -21.82
N ALA A 292 14.28 3.90 -20.58
CA ALA A 292 13.99 5.26 -20.16
C ALA A 292 15.23 6.15 -20.24
N TRP A 293 16.39 5.66 -19.82
CA TRP A 293 17.66 6.37 -19.97
C TRP A 293 17.94 6.72 -21.45
N SER A 294 17.71 5.77 -22.35
CA SER A 294 17.89 5.96 -23.80
C SER A 294 16.87 6.92 -24.45
N LEU A 295 15.80 7.26 -23.73
CA LEU A 295 14.76 8.23 -24.11
C LEU A 295 14.95 9.56 -23.37
N ASP A 296 16.22 9.97 -23.19
CA ASP A 296 16.64 11.16 -22.46
C ASP A 296 16.19 11.19 -20.99
N GLY A 297 16.03 10.00 -20.38
CA GLY A 297 15.60 9.83 -19.00
C GLY A 297 14.09 10.01 -18.75
N ILE A 298 13.30 10.26 -19.79
CA ILE A 298 11.87 10.61 -19.69
C ILE A 298 11.05 9.67 -20.55
N ALA A 299 10.38 8.73 -19.88
CA ALA A 299 9.49 7.77 -20.51
C ALA A 299 8.26 7.54 -19.63
N GLY A 300 7.18 7.05 -20.24
CA GLY A 300 5.95 6.83 -19.47
C GLY A 300 6.01 5.60 -18.54
N HIS A 301 6.96 4.68 -18.76
CA HIS A 301 7.07 3.44 -17.97
C HIS A 301 8.02 3.55 -16.76
N ALA A 302 8.96 4.51 -16.77
CA ALA A 302 9.99 4.75 -15.76
C ALA A 302 10.62 6.15 -15.90
N GLY A 303 11.37 6.61 -14.90
CA GLY A 303 12.13 7.87 -14.95
C GLY A 303 11.82 8.89 -13.87
N VAL A 304 10.73 8.69 -13.11
CA VAL A 304 10.40 9.53 -11.97
C VAL A 304 11.33 9.21 -10.81
N PHE A 305 11.81 10.26 -10.15
CA PHE A 305 12.47 10.23 -8.87
C PHE A 305 11.54 10.83 -7.82
N SER A 306 11.48 10.26 -6.61
CA SER A 306 10.65 10.81 -5.53
C SER A 306 11.15 10.42 -4.14
N THR A 307 10.60 11.07 -3.12
CA THR A 307 10.78 10.68 -1.71
C THR A 307 9.56 9.92 -1.20
N ALA A 308 9.70 9.19 -0.09
CA ALA A 308 8.57 8.54 0.55
C ALA A 308 7.47 9.57 0.94
N LYS A 309 7.86 10.76 1.41
CA LYS A 309 6.88 11.78 1.78
C LYS A 309 6.05 12.26 0.59
N ASP A 310 6.69 12.54 -0.54
CA ASP A 310 5.99 13.03 -1.72
C ASP A 310 5.11 11.95 -2.35
N LEU A 311 5.58 10.70 -2.43
CA LEU A 311 4.73 9.58 -2.84
C LEU A 311 3.53 9.39 -1.91
N ALA A 312 3.68 9.63 -0.62
CA ALA A 312 2.56 9.54 0.31
C ALA A 312 1.51 10.62 0.01
N ILE A 313 1.92 11.83 -0.40
CA ILE A 313 1.00 12.88 -0.86
C ILE A 313 0.22 12.42 -2.10
N PHE A 314 0.91 11.81 -3.07
CA PHE A 314 0.27 11.27 -4.27
C PHE A 314 -0.72 10.15 -3.94
N GLY A 315 -0.34 9.18 -3.10
CA GLY A 315 -1.24 8.13 -2.62
C GLY A 315 -2.43 8.69 -1.82
N HIS A 316 -2.21 9.72 -0.99
CA HIS A 316 -3.28 10.38 -0.22
C HIS A 316 -4.24 11.16 -1.12
N MET A 317 -3.75 11.70 -2.23
CA MET A 317 -4.58 12.35 -3.25
C MET A 317 -5.57 11.36 -3.88
N ILE A 318 -5.12 10.15 -4.20
CA ILE A 318 -5.99 9.07 -4.71
C ILE A 318 -6.98 8.62 -3.63
N LEU A 319 -6.49 8.41 -2.39
CA LEU A 319 -7.31 8.00 -1.25
C LEU A 319 -8.43 9.00 -0.89
N GLN A 320 -8.28 10.26 -1.31
CA GLN A 320 -9.21 11.36 -1.05
C GLN A 320 -9.91 11.81 -2.34
N ASP A 321 -10.24 10.86 -3.22
CA ASP A 321 -11.01 11.05 -4.45
C ASP A 321 -10.46 12.17 -5.34
N GLY A 322 -9.14 12.19 -5.46
CA GLY A 322 -8.42 13.09 -6.35
C GLY A 322 -8.00 14.42 -5.72
N LYS A 323 -8.17 14.58 -4.39
CA LYS A 323 -7.85 15.81 -3.65
C LYS A 323 -6.71 15.66 -2.67
N TYR A 324 -5.90 16.69 -2.53
CA TYR A 324 -5.02 16.86 -1.38
C TYR A 324 -5.24 18.24 -0.77
N GLY A 325 -5.80 18.29 0.45
CA GLY A 325 -6.27 19.53 1.05
C GLY A 325 -7.34 20.21 0.19
N LYS A 326 -6.99 21.39 -0.34
CA LYS A 326 -7.87 22.18 -1.24
C LYS A 326 -7.58 21.94 -2.73
N THR A 327 -6.50 21.24 -3.06
CA THR A 327 -6.08 21.02 -4.45
C THR A 327 -6.79 19.80 -5.01
N GLN A 328 -7.52 19.95 -6.12
CA GLN A 328 -8.06 18.84 -6.90
C GLN A 328 -7.14 18.56 -8.10
N ILE A 329 -6.70 17.31 -8.25
CA ILE A 329 -5.89 16.87 -9.40
C ILE A 329 -6.73 16.14 -10.45
N LEU A 330 -7.63 15.26 -10.01
CA LEU A 330 -8.58 14.49 -10.82
C LEU A 330 -9.95 14.52 -10.15
N LYS A 331 -11.05 14.47 -10.89
CA LYS A 331 -12.41 14.34 -10.36
C LYS A 331 -12.63 12.95 -9.75
N PRO A 332 -13.55 12.80 -8.77
CA PRO A 332 -13.85 11.52 -8.15
C PRO A 332 -14.18 10.40 -9.15
N GLU A 333 -14.96 10.70 -10.20
CA GLU A 333 -15.35 9.71 -11.20
C GLU A 333 -14.15 9.20 -12.01
N THR A 334 -13.13 10.06 -12.17
CA THR A 334 -11.88 9.70 -12.87
C THR A 334 -10.95 8.89 -11.98
N VAL A 335 -10.93 9.18 -10.67
CA VAL A 335 -10.24 8.32 -9.70
C VAL A 335 -10.89 6.94 -9.66
N SER A 336 -12.22 6.86 -9.68
CA SER A 336 -12.96 5.59 -9.78
C SER A 336 -12.46 4.75 -10.96
N LEU A 337 -12.31 5.34 -12.15
CA LEU A 337 -11.75 4.63 -13.32
C LEU A 337 -10.31 4.15 -13.12
N LEU A 338 -9.47 4.91 -12.39
CA LEU A 338 -8.10 4.51 -12.06
C LEU A 338 -8.05 3.32 -11.10
N THR A 339 -9.05 3.17 -10.23
CA THR A 339 -9.00 2.24 -9.08
C THR A 339 -9.97 1.07 -9.16
N GLU A 340 -10.94 1.09 -10.08
CA GLU A 340 -11.85 -0.02 -10.36
C GLU A 340 -11.19 -1.09 -11.24
N ASN A 341 -11.52 -2.36 -11.00
CA ASN A 341 -11.02 -3.47 -11.82
C ASN A 341 -11.51 -3.38 -13.28
N GLN A 342 -10.61 -3.01 -14.18
CA GLN A 342 -10.84 -2.94 -15.63
C GLN A 342 -10.67 -4.31 -16.32
N LEU A 343 -10.21 -5.33 -15.59
CA LEU A 343 -9.85 -6.65 -16.10
C LEU A 343 -10.58 -7.80 -15.37
N PRO A 344 -11.91 -7.77 -15.19
CA PRO A 344 -12.63 -8.86 -14.51
C PRO A 344 -12.47 -10.23 -15.21
N GLN A 345 -12.13 -10.24 -16.50
CA GLN A 345 -11.84 -11.45 -17.28
C GLN A 345 -10.46 -12.07 -16.99
N PHE A 346 -9.58 -11.37 -16.26
CA PHE A 346 -8.25 -11.85 -15.84
C PHE A 346 -8.17 -11.82 -14.30
N PRO A 347 -8.76 -12.80 -13.60
CA PRO A 347 -8.97 -12.71 -12.14
C PRO A 347 -7.67 -12.64 -11.32
N THR A 348 -6.57 -13.20 -11.82
CA THR A 348 -5.24 -13.14 -11.22
C THR A 348 -4.51 -11.82 -11.46
N ASP A 349 -5.01 -11.00 -12.38
CA ASP A 349 -4.36 -9.77 -12.86
C ASP A 349 -5.32 -8.58 -12.71
N SER A 350 -5.97 -8.48 -11.56
CA SER A 350 -6.86 -7.35 -11.27
C SER A 350 -6.10 -6.02 -11.36
N HIS A 351 -6.52 -5.15 -12.28
CA HIS A 351 -5.88 -3.86 -12.56
C HIS A 351 -6.91 -2.78 -12.81
N GLY A 352 -6.63 -1.59 -12.29
CA GLY A 352 -7.24 -0.35 -12.73
C GLY A 352 -6.54 0.20 -13.97
N LEU A 353 -6.70 1.51 -14.21
CA LEU A 353 -5.95 2.20 -15.25
C LEU A 353 -4.54 2.56 -14.72
N GLY A 354 -3.64 1.58 -14.78
CA GLY A 354 -2.24 1.66 -14.34
C GLY A 354 -1.99 1.24 -12.89
N TRP A 355 -3.02 1.15 -12.05
CA TRP A 355 -2.89 0.64 -10.68
C TRP A 355 -3.07 -0.88 -10.66
N GLU A 356 -2.21 -1.58 -9.93
CA GLU A 356 -2.42 -2.99 -9.60
C GLU A 356 -3.40 -3.07 -8.42
N LEU A 357 -4.37 -4.00 -8.47
CA LEU A 357 -5.42 -4.13 -7.46
C LEU A 357 -5.35 -5.50 -6.77
N ASN A 358 -5.62 -5.53 -5.47
CA ASN A 358 -5.73 -6.76 -4.66
C ASN A 358 -4.55 -7.74 -4.83
N GLN A 359 -3.33 -7.23 -4.92
CA GLN A 359 -2.11 -8.02 -5.17
C GLN A 359 -1.48 -8.48 -3.85
N GLY A 360 -2.01 -9.54 -3.28
CA GLY A 360 -1.58 -10.03 -1.96
C GLY A 360 -0.08 -10.39 -1.89
N TRP A 361 0.57 -10.76 -3.00
CA TRP A 361 2.01 -11.08 -3.02
C TRP A 361 2.94 -9.91 -2.62
N TYR A 362 2.44 -8.67 -2.55
CA TYR A 362 3.13 -7.55 -1.89
C TYR A 362 2.25 -6.68 -0.97
N MET A 363 0.93 -6.81 -1.05
CA MET A 363 -0.04 -6.10 -0.19
C MET A 363 -0.44 -6.90 1.07
N ASP A 364 -0.25 -8.23 1.04
CA ASP A 364 -0.57 -9.18 2.12
C ASP A 364 -1.91 -8.91 2.83
N ALA A 365 -1.88 -8.82 4.15
CA ALA A 365 -2.99 -8.54 5.04
C ALA A 365 -3.68 -7.18 4.84
N LEU A 366 -3.11 -6.26 4.04
CA LEU A 366 -3.80 -5.05 3.58
C LEU A 366 -4.65 -5.30 2.33
N SER A 367 -4.44 -6.41 1.63
CA SER A 367 -5.07 -6.70 0.35
C SER A 367 -6.57 -6.93 0.47
N ASN A 368 -7.32 -6.14 -0.29
CA ASN A 368 -8.73 -6.36 -0.58
C ASN A 368 -9.06 -5.79 -1.96
N GLU A 369 -10.30 -5.98 -2.39
CA GLU A 369 -10.85 -5.56 -3.67
C GLU A 369 -10.68 -4.04 -3.95
N GLU A 370 -10.54 -3.21 -2.92
CA GLU A 370 -10.29 -1.77 -3.04
C GLU A 370 -8.81 -1.39 -2.92
N THR A 371 -7.96 -2.31 -2.46
CA THR A 371 -6.55 -2.00 -2.19
C THR A 371 -5.77 -1.97 -3.49
N LEU A 372 -5.00 -0.91 -3.64
CA LEU A 372 -4.34 -0.56 -4.88
C LEU A 372 -2.88 -0.20 -4.63
N GLY A 373 -2.04 -0.43 -5.63
CA GLY A 373 -0.62 -0.19 -5.49
C GLY A 373 0.15 -0.30 -6.78
N HIS A 374 1.47 -0.18 -6.64
CA HIS A 374 2.41 -0.51 -7.70
C HIS A 374 3.79 -0.78 -7.11
N THR A 375 4.56 -1.67 -7.74
CA THR A 375 5.95 -1.94 -7.39
C THR A 375 6.95 -1.32 -8.38
N GLY A 376 8.20 -1.10 -7.94
CA GLY A 376 9.29 -0.64 -8.79
C GLY A 376 10.48 -1.59 -8.76
N TYR A 377 11.14 -1.77 -9.91
CA TYR A 377 12.25 -2.72 -10.07
C TYR A 377 13.45 -2.41 -9.16
N THR A 378 13.69 -1.13 -8.86
CA THR A 378 14.73 -0.66 -7.91
C THR A 378 14.47 -1.10 -6.47
N GLY A 379 13.32 -1.72 -6.20
CA GLY A 379 12.93 -2.27 -4.90
C GLY A 379 11.92 -1.40 -4.14
N THR A 380 11.31 -0.43 -4.82
CA THR A 380 10.27 0.44 -4.28
C THR A 380 8.88 -0.23 -4.34
N SER A 381 7.97 0.16 -3.45
CA SER A 381 6.54 -0.18 -3.55
C SER A 381 5.67 0.85 -2.87
N MET A 382 4.45 1.01 -3.38
CA MET A 382 3.37 1.75 -2.76
C MET A 382 2.14 0.89 -2.64
N VAL A 383 1.54 0.87 -1.45
CA VAL A 383 0.24 0.27 -1.16
C VAL A 383 -0.66 1.36 -0.59
N VAL A 384 -1.86 1.49 -1.14
CA VAL A 384 -2.92 2.37 -0.67
C VAL A 384 -4.14 1.48 -0.40
N SER A 385 -4.62 1.49 0.84
CA SER A 385 -5.79 0.73 1.28
C SER A 385 -6.91 1.72 1.65
N PRO A 386 -7.84 2.02 0.72
CA PRO A 386 -8.95 2.95 0.93
C PRO A 386 -9.83 2.54 2.11
N LYS A 387 -10.26 1.26 2.15
CA LYS A 387 -11.04 0.68 3.25
C LYS A 387 -10.49 1.00 4.63
N ASN A 388 -9.16 1.00 4.80
CA ASN A 388 -8.52 1.25 6.10
C ASN A 388 -7.90 2.64 6.23
N LYS A 389 -8.01 3.48 5.20
CA LYS A 389 -7.40 4.82 5.07
C LYS A 389 -5.88 4.79 5.27
N THR A 390 -5.20 3.77 4.76
CA THR A 390 -3.79 3.49 5.04
C THR A 390 -2.94 3.59 3.79
N ILE A 391 -1.74 4.16 3.92
CA ILE A 391 -0.71 4.23 2.88
C ILE A 391 0.57 3.63 3.44
N VAL A 392 1.18 2.72 2.68
CA VAL A 392 2.45 2.08 3.01
C VAL A 392 3.42 2.26 1.85
N LEU A 393 4.58 2.83 2.15
CA LEU A 393 5.68 2.97 1.23
C LEU A 393 6.89 2.23 1.77
N THR A 394 7.49 1.41 0.92
CA THR A 394 8.78 0.76 1.17
C THR A 394 9.69 1.11 0.00
N LEU A 395 10.57 2.08 0.18
CA LEU A 395 11.51 2.52 -0.85
C LEU A 395 12.89 1.99 -0.53
N THR A 396 13.52 1.31 -1.47
CA THR A 396 14.84 0.68 -1.26
C THR A 396 15.71 0.93 -2.48
N ASN A 397 17.00 0.68 -2.33
CA ASN A 397 17.97 0.64 -3.43
C ASN A 397 18.46 -0.79 -3.67
N ARG A 398 17.53 -1.74 -3.82
CA ARG A 398 17.82 -3.19 -3.84
C ARG A 398 18.76 -3.63 -4.97
N VAL A 399 18.83 -2.84 -6.04
CA VAL A 399 19.72 -3.06 -7.19
C VAL A 399 21.11 -2.45 -6.99
N HIS A 400 21.40 -1.89 -5.82
CA HIS A 400 22.71 -1.34 -5.51
C HIS A 400 23.62 -2.40 -4.84
N PRO A 401 24.77 -2.73 -5.44
CA PRO A 401 25.30 -2.25 -6.72
C PRO A 401 24.93 -3.15 -7.91
N SER A 402 24.24 -4.27 -7.70
CA SER A 402 23.88 -5.22 -8.76
C SER A 402 22.40 -5.58 -8.73
N ARG A 403 21.78 -5.76 -9.91
CA ARG A 403 20.41 -6.31 -10.02
C ARG A 403 20.30 -7.79 -9.62
N ALA A 404 21.42 -8.50 -9.51
CA ALA A 404 21.50 -9.93 -9.15
C ALA A 404 21.30 -10.18 -7.64
N THR A 405 20.16 -9.75 -7.12
CA THR A 405 19.77 -9.86 -5.70
C THR A 405 18.41 -10.55 -5.55
N VAL A 406 18.08 -10.99 -4.32
CA VAL A 406 16.83 -11.74 -4.04
C VAL A 406 15.58 -10.88 -4.23
N SER A 407 14.44 -11.52 -4.54
CA SER A 407 13.16 -10.82 -4.71
C SER A 407 12.83 -9.91 -3.51
N MET A 408 12.31 -8.71 -3.80
CA MET A 408 11.81 -7.79 -2.77
C MET A 408 10.40 -8.13 -2.29
N ASN A 409 9.69 -9.03 -2.97
CA ASN A 409 8.29 -9.32 -2.64
C ASN A 409 8.09 -9.81 -1.20
N PRO A 410 8.92 -10.73 -0.66
CA PRO A 410 8.79 -11.12 0.75
C PRO A 410 8.91 -9.95 1.73
N ILE A 411 9.78 -8.97 1.42
CA ILE A 411 9.99 -7.78 2.26
C ILE A 411 8.78 -6.85 2.17
N ARG A 412 8.30 -6.57 0.95
CA ARG A 412 7.10 -5.76 0.70
C ARG A 412 5.88 -6.36 1.40
N ARG A 413 5.65 -7.66 1.18
CA ARG A 413 4.60 -8.47 1.79
C ARG A 413 4.65 -8.33 3.31
N LYS A 414 5.81 -8.55 3.91
CA LYS A 414 5.96 -8.50 5.38
C LYS A 414 5.75 -7.10 5.98
N VAL A 415 6.20 -6.03 5.31
CA VAL A 415 5.95 -4.65 5.78
C VAL A 415 4.47 -4.32 5.71
N ALA A 416 3.78 -4.70 4.64
CA ALA A 416 2.33 -4.54 4.53
C ALA A 416 1.59 -5.36 5.59
N GLN A 417 2.01 -6.61 5.83
CA GLN A 417 1.49 -7.48 6.89
C GLN A 417 1.61 -6.84 8.27
N LEU A 418 2.82 -6.40 8.66
CA LEU A 418 3.06 -5.76 9.97
C LEU A 418 2.30 -4.45 10.13
N THR A 419 2.06 -3.73 9.02
CA THR A 419 1.20 -2.54 9.02
C THR A 419 -0.25 -2.92 9.27
N ALA A 420 -0.76 -3.98 8.62
CA ALA A 420 -2.10 -4.48 8.89
C ALA A 420 -2.23 -4.94 10.35
N ASP A 421 -1.25 -5.69 10.87
CA ASP A 421 -1.20 -6.13 12.27
C ASP A 421 -1.25 -4.98 13.26
N ALA A 422 -0.80 -3.79 12.84
CA ALA A 422 -0.89 -2.58 13.64
C ALA A 422 -2.33 -2.02 13.73
N ILE A 423 -3.27 -2.45 12.87
CA ILE A 423 -4.68 -2.04 12.85
C ILE A 423 -5.54 -3.05 13.62
N SER A 424 -6.49 -2.56 14.41
CA SER A 424 -7.38 -3.40 15.23
C SER A 424 -8.38 -4.21 14.46
N VAL A 425 -8.51 -5.49 14.77
CA VAL A 425 -9.80 -6.16 14.57
C VAL A 425 -10.75 -5.65 15.66
N PRO A 426 -11.97 -5.17 15.33
CA PRO A 426 -12.93 -4.73 16.33
C PRO A 426 -13.27 -5.89 17.26
N LEU A 427 -13.11 -5.78 18.58
CA LEU A 427 -13.51 -6.83 19.52
C LEU A 427 -14.88 -6.50 20.11
N HIS A 428 -15.83 -7.45 20.06
CA HIS A 428 -17.25 -7.16 20.38
C HIS A 428 -17.61 -7.38 21.86
N HIS A 429 -16.92 -8.30 22.57
CA HIS A 429 -17.35 -8.74 23.91
C HIS A 429 -16.22 -9.00 24.93
N ARG A 430 -14.97 -9.16 24.51
CA ARG A 430 -13.81 -9.41 25.38
C ARG A 430 -12.68 -8.45 25.05
N ASP A 431 -11.78 -8.26 26.01
CA ASP A 431 -10.54 -7.52 25.79
C ASP A 431 -9.54 -8.31 24.91
N LYS A 432 -9.76 -9.62 24.70
CA LYS A 432 -8.90 -10.52 23.91
C LYS A 432 -9.67 -11.58 23.13
N ALA A 433 -9.13 -11.99 21.99
CA ALA A 433 -9.54 -13.15 21.20
C ALA A 433 -8.31 -14.03 20.86
N TRP A 434 -8.53 -15.32 20.61
CA TRP A 434 -7.49 -16.20 20.06
C TRP A 434 -7.34 -15.92 18.57
N PHE A 435 -6.10 -15.70 18.13
CA PHE A 435 -5.73 -15.39 16.77
C PHE A 435 -4.81 -16.46 16.18
N SER A 436 -5.16 -16.94 15.00
CA SER A 436 -4.50 -18.07 14.34
C SER A 436 -3.03 -17.82 13.96
N GLY A 437 -2.60 -16.56 13.84
CA GLY A 437 -1.26 -16.23 13.37
C GLY A 437 -1.18 -16.04 11.85
N TYR A 438 -0.02 -15.60 11.39
CA TYR A 438 0.36 -15.56 9.98
C TYR A 438 1.46 -16.58 9.71
N GLY A 439 1.60 -17.01 8.46
CA GLY A 439 2.70 -17.86 8.02
C GLY A 439 2.38 -18.63 6.73
N ASP A 440 3.44 -18.98 6.02
CA ASP A 440 3.39 -19.80 4.81
C ASP A 440 3.36 -21.29 5.19
N ASN A 441 2.50 -22.08 4.56
CA ASN A 441 2.31 -23.51 4.79
C ASN A 441 2.07 -23.85 6.27
N LEU A 442 1.32 -22.99 6.95
CA LEU A 442 1.08 -23.07 8.37
C LEU A 442 -0.05 -24.06 8.66
N LYS A 443 0.07 -24.78 9.77
CA LYS A 443 -0.98 -25.63 10.32
C LYS A 443 -1.00 -25.47 11.84
N LYS A 444 -1.98 -24.75 12.37
CA LYS A 444 -2.06 -24.42 13.81
C LYS A 444 -3.41 -24.80 14.42
N GLY A 445 -3.35 -25.45 15.59
CA GLY A 445 -4.53 -25.88 16.32
C GLY A 445 -4.80 -25.06 17.58
N LEU A 446 -6.07 -24.85 17.88
CA LEU A 446 -6.57 -24.39 19.18
C LEU A 446 -7.59 -25.43 19.68
N THR A 447 -7.21 -26.19 20.71
CA THR A 447 -7.94 -27.38 21.16
C THR A 447 -8.57 -27.17 22.55
N PHE A 448 -9.81 -27.60 22.70
CA PHE A 448 -10.62 -27.51 23.92
C PHE A 448 -11.13 -28.88 24.34
N GLU A 449 -11.21 -29.13 25.65
CA GLU A 449 -11.96 -30.26 26.19
C GLU A 449 -13.39 -29.83 26.52
N VAL A 450 -14.36 -30.42 25.82
CA VAL A 450 -15.78 -30.05 25.93
C VAL A 450 -16.43 -30.68 27.18
N GLY A 451 -15.94 -31.88 27.55
CA GLY A 451 -16.43 -32.66 28.68
C GLY A 451 -17.66 -33.52 28.37
N LYS A 452 -18.06 -34.37 29.33
CA LYS A 452 -19.16 -35.33 29.14
C LYS A 452 -20.51 -34.58 29.03
N ASN A 453 -21.36 -35.03 28.11
CA ASN A 453 -22.76 -34.61 27.91
C ASN A 453 -23.00 -33.28 27.18
N GLN A 454 -21.97 -32.65 26.60
CA GLN A 454 -22.19 -31.51 25.71
C GLN A 454 -22.50 -32.03 24.30
N ASP A 455 -23.54 -31.49 23.65
CA ASP A 455 -23.99 -31.92 22.32
C ASP A 455 -23.88 -30.82 21.27
N THR A 456 -23.53 -29.60 21.70
CA THR A 456 -23.46 -28.42 20.85
C THR A 456 -22.26 -27.58 21.28
N LEU A 457 -21.46 -27.15 20.32
CA LEU A 457 -20.43 -26.14 20.46
C LEU A 457 -20.97 -24.79 19.99
N HIS A 458 -20.62 -23.75 20.73
CA HIS A 458 -20.86 -22.36 20.37
C HIS A 458 -19.55 -21.61 20.45
N PHE A 459 -19.32 -20.71 19.49
CA PHE A 459 -18.19 -19.79 19.51
C PHE A 459 -18.55 -18.55 18.71
N ASN A 460 -17.87 -17.44 18.99
CA ASN A 460 -17.86 -16.34 18.03
C ASN A 460 -16.56 -16.39 17.24
N HIS A 461 -16.60 -15.92 16.01
CA HIS A 461 -15.42 -15.82 15.17
C HIS A 461 -15.47 -14.58 14.29
N TRP A 462 -14.29 -14.22 13.79
CA TRP A 462 -14.07 -13.19 12.78
C TRP A 462 -12.93 -13.68 11.91
N PHE A 463 -13.05 -13.62 10.59
CA PHE A 463 -11.94 -14.00 9.71
C PHE A 463 -11.88 -13.15 8.44
N SER A 464 -10.66 -13.02 7.95
CA SER A 464 -10.35 -12.56 6.61
C SER A 464 -9.08 -13.28 6.19
N ILE A 465 -9.23 -14.29 5.35
CA ILE A 465 -8.18 -15.21 4.90
C ILE A 465 -8.26 -15.38 3.39
N GLU A 466 -7.22 -15.92 2.75
CA GLU A 466 -7.22 -16.08 1.30
C GLU A 466 -8.35 -17.02 0.84
N ASP A 467 -9.16 -16.55 -0.10
CA ASP A 467 -10.35 -17.25 -0.57
C ASP A 467 -10.00 -18.53 -1.33
N GLY A 468 -10.53 -19.66 -0.88
CA GLY A 468 -10.28 -20.98 -1.43
C GLY A 468 -8.93 -21.61 -1.05
N SER A 469 -7.89 -20.81 -0.87
CA SER A 469 -6.52 -21.25 -0.53
C SER A 469 -6.35 -21.54 0.97
N ASP A 470 -6.64 -20.54 1.81
CA ASP A 470 -6.53 -20.64 3.26
C ASP A 470 -7.84 -21.14 3.87
N LYS A 471 -7.75 -21.97 4.92
CA LYS A 471 -8.91 -22.65 5.50
C LYS A 471 -8.89 -22.65 7.02
N GLY A 472 -10.00 -22.19 7.58
CA GLY A 472 -10.40 -22.46 8.95
C GLY A 472 -11.36 -23.66 9.00
N SER A 473 -11.15 -24.59 9.92
CA SER A 473 -12.08 -25.70 10.14
C SER A 473 -12.23 -26.04 11.62
N VAL A 474 -13.37 -26.66 11.97
CA VAL A 474 -13.60 -27.23 13.30
C VAL A 474 -13.50 -28.75 13.20
N GLN A 475 -12.65 -29.35 14.03
CA GLN A 475 -12.47 -30.79 14.12
C GLN A 475 -12.91 -31.32 15.48
N VAL A 476 -13.37 -32.56 15.53
CA VAL A 476 -13.78 -33.25 16.76
C VAL A 476 -12.99 -34.54 16.96
N SER A 477 -12.84 -34.93 18.22
CA SER A 477 -12.17 -36.17 18.60
C SER A 477 -12.70 -36.75 19.92
N SER A 478 -12.63 -38.07 20.08
CA SER A 478 -12.97 -38.80 21.31
C SER A 478 -11.74 -39.17 22.17
N ASP A 479 -10.54 -39.07 21.58
CA ASP A 479 -9.24 -39.52 22.12
C ASP A 479 -8.13 -38.45 22.05
N ASN A 480 -8.37 -37.32 21.37
CA ASN A 480 -7.40 -36.24 21.08
C ASN A 480 -6.28 -36.64 20.09
N GLU A 481 -6.38 -37.82 19.45
CA GLU A 481 -5.39 -38.35 18.50
C GLU A 481 -6.00 -38.46 17.09
N THR A 482 -7.20 -39.03 16.99
CA THR A 482 -7.93 -39.19 15.73
C THR A 482 -8.94 -38.06 15.57
N TRP A 483 -8.83 -37.31 14.47
CA TRP A 483 -9.62 -36.11 14.22
C TRP A 483 -10.55 -36.27 13.03
N THR A 484 -11.79 -35.81 13.19
CA THR A 484 -12.76 -35.70 12.09
C THR A 484 -13.14 -34.24 11.89
N THR A 485 -12.93 -33.72 10.68
CA THR A 485 -13.34 -32.35 10.31
C THR A 485 -14.85 -32.28 10.13
N LEU A 486 -15.48 -31.28 10.76
CA LEU A 486 -16.89 -31.00 10.59
C LEU A 486 -17.15 -30.29 9.24
N PRO A 487 -18.38 -30.34 8.70
CA PRO A 487 -18.66 -29.85 7.35
C PRO A 487 -18.40 -28.34 7.13
N ASN A 488 -18.44 -27.53 8.18
CA ASN A 488 -18.26 -26.08 8.06
C ASN A 488 -16.77 -25.78 7.87
N ILE A 489 -16.45 -25.24 6.69
CA ILE A 489 -15.12 -24.73 6.32
C ILE A 489 -15.25 -23.22 6.11
N TYR A 490 -14.36 -22.48 6.75
CA TYR A 490 -14.29 -21.02 6.66
C TYR A 490 -13.13 -20.63 5.73
N THR A 491 -13.40 -19.81 4.74
CA THR A 491 -12.44 -19.28 3.76
C THR A 491 -12.95 -17.95 3.22
N GLY A 492 -12.06 -17.13 2.66
CA GLY A 492 -12.41 -15.78 2.20
C GLY A 492 -12.58 -14.79 3.37
N LYS A 493 -13.54 -13.87 3.25
CA LYS A 493 -13.68 -12.73 4.17
C LYS A 493 -15.11 -12.58 4.64
N GLU A 494 -15.29 -12.59 5.96
CA GLU A 494 -16.54 -12.19 6.60
C GLU A 494 -16.38 -10.79 7.19
N GLU A 495 -15.28 -10.57 7.89
CA GLU A 495 -14.93 -9.31 8.55
C GLU A 495 -16.01 -8.75 9.50
N THR A 496 -16.98 -9.56 9.91
CA THR A 496 -17.93 -9.30 11.01
C THR A 496 -17.75 -10.36 12.10
N TRP A 497 -18.18 -10.05 13.33
CA TRP A 497 -18.18 -11.04 14.41
C TRP A 497 -19.49 -11.79 14.40
N ASP A 498 -19.40 -13.05 13.99
CA ASP A 498 -20.56 -13.91 13.86
C ASP A 498 -20.55 -14.96 14.97
N ARG A 499 -21.74 -15.40 15.39
CA ARG A 499 -21.90 -16.45 16.39
C ARG A 499 -22.26 -17.74 15.67
N GLU A 500 -21.38 -18.72 15.80
CA GLU A 500 -21.58 -20.04 15.24
C GLU A 500 -22.13 -21.02 16.27
N LYS A 501 -23.00 -21.92 15.81
CA LYS A 501 -23.52 -23.05 16.57
C LYS A 501 -23.33 -24.34 15.79
N VAL A 502 -22.54 -25.26 16.35
CA VAL A 502 -22.20 -26.53 15.69
C VAL A 502 -22.65 -27.71 16.54
N LYS A 503 -23.39 -28.65 15.95
CA LYS A 503 -23.78 -29.90 16.63
C LYS A 503 -22.57 -30.83 16.72
N LEU A 504 -22.33 -31.36 17.91
CA LEU A 504 -21.24 -32.30 18.16
C LEU A 504 -21.72 -33.74 17.95
N PRO A 505 -20.96 -34.58 17.22
CA PRO A 505 -21.22 -36.02 17.17
C PRO A 505 -21.18 -36.66 18.56
N GLU A 506 -21.95 -37.73 18.75
CA GLU A 506 -21.94 -38.49 19.99
C GLU A 506 -20.53 -39.01 20.31
N GLY A 507 -20.14 -38.95 21.58
CA GLY A 507 -18.81 -39.37 22.03
C GLY A 507 -17.69 -38.35 21.83
N THR A 508 -17.99 -37.16 21.28
CA THR A 508 -17.03 -36.05 21.21
C THR A 508 -16.56 -35.65 22.62
N LYS A 509 -15.25 -35.62 22.82
CA LYS A 509 -14.62 -35.11 24.07
C LYS A 509 -13.77 -33.87 23.82
N PHE A 510 -13.19 -33.76 22.63
CA PHE A 510 -12.30 -32.68 22.23
C PHE A 510 -12.81 -32.01 20.97
N VAL A 511 -12.59 -30.70 20.89
CA VAL A 511 -12.83 -29.86 19.72
C VAL A 511 -11.54 -29.12 19.40
N ARG A 512 -11.19 -28.99 18.13
CA ARG A 512 -10.05 -28.21 17.65
C ARG A 512 -10.47 -27.25 16.55
N PHE A 513 -10.12 -25.98 16.70
CA PHE A 513 -10.09 -25.03 15.60
C PHE A 513 -8.75 -25.19 14.89
N LEU A 514 -8.78 -25.53 13.60
CA LEU A 514 -7.60 -25.75 12.78
C LEU A 514 -7.53 -24.67 11.71
N TYR A 515 -6.42 -23.94 11.66
CA TYR A 515 -6.13 -23.00 10.59
C TYR A 515 -4.98 -23.55 9.74
N GLU A 516 -5.21 -23.62 8.44
CA GLU A 516 -4.28 -24.12 7.42
C GLU A 516 -4.09 -23.05 6.34
N THR A 517 -2.83 -22.81 5.96
CA THR A 517 -2.47 -21.83 4.93
C THR A 517 -1.63 -22.45 3.83
N ASP A 518 -1.63 -21.79 2.67
CA ASP A 518 -0.72 -22.12 1.58
C ASP A 518 0.60 -21.31 1.69
N ALA A 519 1.40 -21.28 0.63
CA ALA A 519 2.67 -20.53 0.60
C ALA A 519 2.50 -19.03 0.25
N SER A 520 1.27 -18.53 0.16
CA SER A 520 0.91 -17.26 -0.45
C SER A 520 0.52 -16.21 0.61
N VAL A 521 -0.75 -15.82 0.69
CA VAL A 521 -1.21 -14.62 1.40
C VAL A 521 -2.13 -15.07 2.51
N ASN A 522 -1.97 -14.51 3.70
CA ASN A 522 -2.76 -14.97 4.85
C ASN A 522 -4.00 -14.13 5.12
N GLY A 523 -4.16 -13.01 4.43
CA GLY A 523 -5.14 -12.00 4.79
C GLY A 523 -4.89 -11.49 6.21
N ARG A 524 -5.96 -11.35 7.00
CA ARG A 524 -5.93 -10.95 8.41
C ARG A 524 -5.96 -12.12 9.38
N GLY A 525 -6.04 -13.36 8.89
CA GLY A 525 -6.13 -14.60 9.67
C GLY A 525 -7.51 -14.82 10.31
N TRP A 526 -7.59 -15.80 11.21
CA TRP A 526 -8.82 -16.23 11.88
C TRP A 526 -8.78 -15.94 13.37
N TYR A 527 -9.84 -15.32 13.87
CA TYR A 527 -10.06 -15.01 15.27
C TYR A 527 -11.24 -15.82 15.81
N VAL A 528 -11.08 -16.35 17.02
CA VAL A 528 -12.11 -17.08 17.75
C VAL A 528 -12.19 -16.52 19.16
N ASP A 529 -13.41 -16.33 19.67
CA ASP A 529 -13.66 -15.99 21.07
C ASP A 529 -14.89 -16.71 21.64
N THR A 530 -15.08 -16.60 22.96
CA THR A 530 -16.30 -17.04 23.67
C THR A 530 -16.72 -18.48 23.32
N VAL A 531 -15.79 -19.42 23.47
CA VAL A 531 -16.04 -20.84 23.17
C VAL A 531 -16.75 -21.51 24.35
N TYR A 532 -17.95 -22.04 24.13
CA TYR A 532 -18.71 -22.77 25.15
C TYR A 532 -19.46 -23.97 24.58
N GLY A 533 -19.57 -25.04 25.39
CA GLY A 533 -20.47 -26.15 25.11
C GLY A 533 -21.87 -25.89 25.67
N SER A 534 -22.90 -26.51 25.09
CA SER A 534 -24.17 -26.73 25.78
C SER A 534 -24.62 -28.19 25.73
N ASP A 535 -25.34 -28.63 26.75
CA ASP A 535 -26.03 -29.93 26.75
C ASP A 535 -27.43 -29.85 26.12
N GLN A 536 -28.12 -31.00 26.00
CA GLN A 536 -29.49 -31.11 25.47
C GLN A 536 -30.52 -30.24 26.22
N ARG A 537 -30.23 -29.87 27.47
CA ARG A 537 -31.10 -29.02 28.30
C ARG A 537 -30.74 -27.53 28.16
N GLY A 538 -29.77 -27.20 27.31
CA GLY A 538 -29.29 -25.85 27.06
C GLY A 538 -28.36 -25.31 28.15
N LYS A 539 -27.89 -26.14 29.09
CA LYS A 539 -26.95 -25.70 30.13
C LYS A 539 -25.59 -25.44 29.48
N LYS A 540 -25.13 -24.18 29.56
CA LYS A 540 -23.86 -23.73 28.96
C LYS A 540 -22.68 -23.98 29.89
N LYS A 541 -21.52 -24.29 29.30
CA LYS A 541 -20.22 -24.39 29.98
C LYS A 541 -19.15 -23.73 29.11
N GLU A 542 -18.56 -22.65 29.59
CA GLU A 542 -17.38 -22.04 28.95
C GLU A 542 -16.20 -23.01 28.96
N LEU A 543 -15.46 -23.06 27.86
CA LEU A 543 -14.34 -23.98 27.68
C LEU A 543 -13.01 -23.23 27.75
N ALA A 544 -12.03 -23.86 28.38
CA ALA A 544 -10.65 -23.39 28.39
C ALA A 544 -9.81 -24.25 27.43
N PRO A 545 -8.81 -23.66 26.73
CA PRO A 545 -7.96 -24.42 25.83
C PRO A 545 -7.07 -25.38 26.61
N VAL A 546 -6.90 -26.60 26.09
CA VAL A 546 -6.00 -27.63 26.63
C VAL A 546 -4.71 -27.77 25.81
N GLN A 547 -4.73 -27.31 24.54
CA GLN A 547 -3.57 -27.14 23.67
C GLN A 547 -3.80 -25.92 22.79
N ASN A 548 -2.80 -25.04 22.67
CA ASN A 548 -2.95 -23.77 21.97
C ASN A 548 -1.67 -23.41 21.19
N ASP A 549 -1.73 -23.53 19.86
CA ASP A 549 -0.69 -23.04 18.95
C ASP A 549 -1.00 -21.62 18.42
N TRP A 550 -2.15 -21.05 18.82
CA TRP A 550 -2.63 -19.72 18.48
C TRP A 550 -2.14 -18.68 19.51
N ILE A 551 -2.31 -17.40 19.19
CA ILE A 551 -1.86 -16.28 20.03
C ILE A 551 -3.06 -15.52 20.57
N GLU A 552 -3.11 -15.21 21.86
CA GLU A 552 -4.12 -14.28 22.37
C GLU A 552 -3.77 -12.84 21.98
N ARG A 553 -4.69 -12.17 21.28
CA ARG A 553 -4.56 -10.76 20.90
C ARG A 553 -5.66 -9.94 21.55
N GLY A 554 -5.26 -8.87 22.24
CA GLY A 554 -6.16 -7.84 22.76
C GLY A 554 -5.86 -6.46 22.18
N TRP A 555 -6.62 -5.46 22.63
CA TRP A 555 -6.41 -4.05 22.33
C TRP A 555 -6.16 -3.22 23.57
#